data_AF-A0A6I2WQ85-F1
#
_entry.id   AF-A0A6I2WQ85-F1
#
_cell.length_a   1.000
_cell.length_b   1.000
_cell.length_c   1.000
_cell.angle_alpha   90.00
_cell.angle_beta   90.00
_cell.angle_gamma   90.00
#
_symmetry.space_group_name_H-M   'P 1'
#
loop_
_entity.id
_entity.type
_entity.pdbx_description
1 polymer ?
#
loop_
_entity_poly.entity_id
_entity_poly.type
_entity_poly.pdbx_seq_one_letter_code
_entity_poly.pdbx_strand_id
1 'polypeptide(L)' 'NRVRKLQKESMPGIKLLNPSSRACIEAASELYCGIVDEVEKINYQIFDKRAKTSSWRRIKVAIPAYLRAVSSR' A
#
# COMPACT_ATOMS: atom_id res chain seq x y z
N ASN A 1 13.48 -8.64 -1.10
CA ASN A 1 13.32 -8.75 -2.57
C ASN A 1 12.08 -9.49 -3.07
N ARG A 2 11.66 -10.63 -2.48
CA ARG A 2 10.48 -11.38 -2.96
C ARG A 2 9.17 -10.59 -2.96
N VAL A 3 8.84 -9.89 -1.87
CA VAL A 3 7.57 -9.14 -1.75
C VAL A 3 7.46 -8.05 -2.82
N ARG A 4 8.51 -7.23 -3.02
CA ARG A 4 8.52 -6.17 -4.05
C ARG A 4 8.36 -6.73 -5.46
N LYS A 5 8.95 -7.90 -5.74
CA LYS A 5 8.78 -8.60 -7.02
C LYS A 5 7.31 -9.02 -7.23
N LEU A 6 6.74 -9.74 -6.26
CA LEU A 6 5.35 -10.20 -6.34
C LEU A 6 4.36 -9.02 -6.42
N GLN A 7 4.61 -7.95 -5.67
CA GLN A 7 3.81 -6.73 -5.75
C GLN A 7 3.80 -6.19 -7.19
N LYS A 8 4.98 -5.98 -7.80
CA LYS A 8 5.12 -5.49 -9.16
C LYS A 8 4.44 -6.41 -10.18
N GLU A 9 4.61 -7.72 -10.04
CA GLU A 9 3.98 -8.72 -10.92
C GLU A 9 2.45 -8.73 -10.79
N SER A 10 1.91 -8.45 -9.59
CA SER A 10 0.47 -8.41 -9.35
C SER A 10 -0.22 -7.14 -9.85
N MET A 11 0.52 -6.04 -10.07
CA MET A 11 -0.05 -4.73 -10.43
C MET A 11 -0.97 -4.74 -11.66
N PRO A 12 -0.64 -5.41 -12.77
CA PRO A 12 -1.54 -5.47 -13.92
C PRO A 12 -2.90 -6.11 -13.58
N GLY A 13 -2.93 -7.04 -12.62
CA GLY A 13 -4.15 -7.75 -12.21
C GLY A 13 -5.21 -6.85 -11.57
N ILE A 14 -4.82 -5.71 -10.99
CA ILE A 14 -5.77 -4.73 -10.42
C ILE A 14 -6.73 -4.21 -11.50
N LYS A 15 -6.28 -4.06 -12.75
CA LYS A 15 -7.12 -3.58 -13.85
C LYS A 15 -8.26 -4.54 -14.19
N LEU A 16 -8.14 -5.81 -13.80
CA LEU A 16 -9.15 -6.84 -14.01
C LEU A 16 -10.27 -6.80 -12.96
N LEU A 17 -10.08 -6.08 -11.85
CA LEU A 17 -11.07 -5.96 -10.79
C LEU A 17 -12.21 -5.01 -11.19
N ASN A 18 -13.33 -5.12 -10.47
CA ASN A 18 -14.42 -4.16 -10.57
C ASN A 18 -13.89 -2.72 -10.35
N PRO A 19 -14.23 -1.74 -11.21
CA PRO A 19 -13.73 -0.37 -11.11
C PRO A 19 -13.86 0.25 -9.71
N SER A 20 -14.95 -0.03 -9.00
CA SER A 20 -15.20 0.49 -7.65
C SER A 20 -14.19 -0.01 -6.61
N SER A 21 -13.61 -1.20 -6.81
CA SER A 21 -12.69 -1.83 -5.85
C SER A 21 -11.21 -1.50 -6.11
N ARG A 22 -10.85 -1.09 -7.32
CA ARG A 22 -9.44 -0.90 -7.75
C ARG A 22 -8.67 0.04 -6.82
N ALA A 23 -9.27 1.18 -6.50
CA ALA A 23 -8.68 2.20 -5.62
C ALA A 23 -8.31 1.65 -4.25
N CYS A 24 -9.18 0.81 -3.68
CA CYS A 24 -8.97 0.19 -2.38
C CYS A 24 -7.81 -0.82 -2.44
N ILE A 25 -7.76 -1.65 -3.48
CA ILE A 25 -6.71 -2.65 -3.65
C ILE A 25 -5.35 -2.02 -3.97
N GLU A 26 -5.30 -0.93 -4.73
CA GLU A 26 -4.08 -0.14 -4.94
C GLU A 26 -3.52 0.41 -3.63
N ALA A 27 -4.38 1.03 -2.82
CA ALA A 27 -4.00 1.55 -1.51
C ALA A 27 -3.51 0.43 -0.58
N ALA A 28 -4.22 -0.70 -0.55
CA ALA A 28 -3.83 -1.87 0.23
C ALA A 28 -2.46 -2.41 -0.21
N SER A 29 -2.23 -2.55 -1.52
CA SER A 29 -0.96 -3.01 -2.07
C SER A 29 0.21 -2.13 -1.60
N GLU A 30 0.10 -0.81 -1.74
CA GLU A 30 1.15 0.14 -1.31
C GLU A 30 1.38 0.07 0.21
N LEU A 31 0.31 0.06 1.01
CA LEU A 31 0.41 0.07 2.47
C LEU A 31 0.97 -1.24 3.02
N TYR A 32 0.47 -2.39 2.58
CA TYR A 32 0.90 -3.68 3.12
C TYR A 32 2.30 -4.05 2.63
N CYS A 33 2.58 -3.90 1.33
CA CYS A 33 3.93 -4.20 0.83
C CYS A 33 4.97 -3.22 1.38
N GLY A 34 4.55 -1.98 1.66
CA GLY A 34 5.39 -0.97 2.30
C GLY A 34 5.80 -1.27 3.75
N ILE A 35 5.14 -2.23 4.43
CA ILE A 35 5.56 -2.66 5.78
C ILE A 35 6.92 -3.34 5.75
N VAL A 36 7.28 -4.01 4.65
CA VAL A 36 8.58 -4.70 4.52
C VAL A 36 9.74 -3.72 4.71
N ASP A 37 9.62 -2.51 4.17
CA ASP A 37 10.63 -1.47 4.35
C ASP A 37 10.74 -1.03 5.81
N GLU A 38 9.62 -1.01 6.54
CA GLU A 38 9.60 -0.64 7.95
C GLU A 38 10.17 -1.75 8.83
N VAL A 39 9.98 -3.02 8.43
CA VAL A 39 10.64 -4.17 9.06
C VAL A 39 12.15 -4.13 8.82
N GLU A 40 12.58 -3.82 7.59
CA GLU A 40 14.00 -3.63 7.25
C GLU A 40 14.64 -2.50 8.09
N LYS A 41 13.95 -1.36 8.27
CA LYS A 41 14.43 -0.22 9.09
C LYS A 41 14.62 -0.54 10.56
N ILE A 42 13.82 -1.45 11.13
CA ILE A 42 13.98 -1.88 12.53
C ILE A 42 14.96 -3.05 12.67
N ASN A 43 15.78 -3.33 11.65
CA ASN A 43 16.71 -4.47 11.62
C ASN A 43 16.01 -5.80 11.95
N TYR A 44 14.78 -6.00 11.46
CA TYR A 44 14.00 -7.23 11.66
C TYR A 44 13.66 -7.57 13.12
N GLN A 45 13.76 -6.61 14.05
CA GLN A 45 13.39 -6.78 15.47
C GLN A 45 11.87 -6.84 15.70
N ILE A 46 11.19 -7.75 14.99
CA ILE A 46 9.72 -7.83 14.94
C ILE A 46 9.07 -8.41 16.21
N PHE A 47 9.85 -9.07 17.06
CA PHE A 47 9.38 -9.58 18.36
C PHE A 47 9.35 -8.48 19.42
N ASP A 48 10.28 -7.52 19.35
CA ASP A 48 10.40 -6.42 20.32
C ASP A 48 9.71 -5.13 19.83
N LYS A 49 9.60 -4.95 18.51
CA LYS A 49 9.13 -3.72 17.88
C LYS A 49 8.05 -4.00 16.84
N ARG A 50 7.03 -3.15 16.82
CA ARG A 50 5.98 -3.19 15.80
C ARG A 50 6.30 -2.26 14.64
N ALA A 51 6.59 -2.83 13.47
CA ALA A 51 6.71 -2.07 12.23
C ALA A 51 5.35 -1.44 11.84
N LYS A 52 5.37 -0.16 11.51
CA LYS A 52 4.18 0.60 11.07
C LYS A 52 4.54 1.39 9.83
N THR A 53 3.67 1.38 8.82
CA THR A 53 3.85 2.21 7.62
C THR A 53 4.02 3.68 7.99
N SER A 54 4.97 4.33 7.33
CA SER A 54 5.22 5.77 7.50
C SER A 54 3.96 6.60 7.21
N SER A 55 3.81 7.71 7.93
CA SER A 55 2.70 8.65 7.71
C SER A 55 2.70 9.19 6.27
N TRP A 56 3.88 9.38 5.68
CA TRP A 56 4.03 9.83 4.30
C TRP A 56 3.43 8.86 3.28
N ARG A 57 3.63 7.54 3.46
CA ARG A 57 2.99 6.52 2.61
C ARG A 57 1.47 6.52 2.73
N ARG A 58 0.95 6.72 3.93
CA ARG A 58 -0.50 6.82 4.14
C ARG A 58 -1.09 8.03 3.44
N ILE A 59 -0.39 9.17 3.49
CA ILE A 59 -0.79 10.39 2.78
C ILE A 59 -0.80 10.15 1.26
N LYS A 60 0.24 9.51 0.73
CA LYS A 60 0.35 9.20 -0.71
C LYS A 60 -0.84 8.39 -1.25
N VAL A 61 -1.38 7.44 -0.47
CA VAL A 61 -2.58 6.67 -0.89
C VAL A 61 -3.89 7.38 -0.56
N ALA A 62 -3.94 8.18 0.50
CA ALA A 62 -5.16 8.85 0.95
C ALA A 62 -5.55 10.04 0.05
N ILE A 63 -4.57 10.84 -0.41
CA ILE A 63 -4.84 12.05 -1.21
C ILE A 63 -5.64 11.72 -2.50
N PRO A 64 -5.23 10.77 -3.35
CA PRO A 64 -5.97 10.48 -4.58
C PRO A 64 -7.36 9.89 -4.33
N ALA A 65 -7.54 9.16 -3.22
CA ALA A 65 -8.84 8.63 -2.82
C ALA A 65 -9.77 9.74 -2.33
N TYR A 66 -9.24 10.68 -1.53
CA TYR A 66 -9.96 11.84 -1.04
C TYR A 66 -10.42 12.75 -2.20
N LEU A 67 -9.53 13.08 -3.14
CA LEU A 67 -9.89 13.91 -4.31
C LEU A 67 -11.02 13.29 -5.13
N ARG A 68 -10.97 11.97 -5.38
CA ARG A 68 -12.04 11.25 -6.10
C ARG A 68 -13.37 11.29 -5.36
N ALA A 69 -13.36 11.11 -4.04
CA ALA A 69 -14.58 11.15 -3.22
C ALA A 69 -15.22 12.55 -3.21
N VAL A 70 -14.40 13.61 -3.18
CA VAL A 70 -14.88 15.00 -3.24
C VAL A 70 -15.43 15.34 -4.62
N SER A 71 -14.81 14.88 -5.71
CA SER A 71 -15.31 15.15 -7.07
C SER A 71 -16.60 14.43 -7.45
N SER A 72 -16.98 13.39 -6.69
CA SER A 72 -18.21 12.62 -6.87
C SER A 72 -19.38 13.10 -5.99
N ARG A 73 -19.17 14.16 -5.21
CA ARG A 73 -20.22 14.87 -4.47
C ARG A 73 -20.82 15.98 -5.33
#